data_AF-A0A1G6V7Y9-F1
#
_entry.id   AF-A0A1G6V7Y9-F1
#
_cell.length_a   1.000
_cell.length_b   1.000
_cell.length_c   1.000
_cell.angle_alpha   90.00
_cell.angle_beta   90.00
_cell.angle_gamma   90.00
#
_symmetry.space_group_name_H-M   'P 1'
#
loop_
_entity.id
_entity.type
_entity.pdbx_description
1 polymer ?
#
loop_
_entity_poly.entity_id
_entity_poly.type
_entity_poly.pdbx_seq_one_letter_code
_entity_poly.pdbx_strand_id
1 'polypeptide(L)'
;MSNPRTADEIEALGANVDTSIEELETALLEYFAPKMPAGIALDGVEMELAHSFGTWTTGLTTVGDLEALADALGTDIGRHADPEGKTILATWGRVGLLVVRFEIYFETEEERAAALERFR
;
A
#
# COMPACT_ATOMS: atom_id res chain seq x y z
N MET A 1 4.77 23.87 5.92
CA MET A 1 4.33 22.54 5.47
C MET A 1 4.16 22.64 3.97
N SER A 2 4.92 21.86 3.20
CA SER A 2 4.75 21.80 1.74
C SER A 2 3.38 21.20 1.42
N ASN A 3 2.74 21.66 0.34
CA ASN A 3 1.51 21.03 -0.12
C ASN A 3 1.86 19.61 -0.60
N PRO A 4 1.06 18.58 -0.25
CA PRO A 4 1.27 17.24 -0.77
C PRO A 4 1.19 17.25 -2.29
N ARG A 5 2.11 16.54 -2.94
CA ARG A 5 2.15 16.41 -4.41
C ARG A 5 0.87 15.75 -4.93
N THR A 6 0.45 16.16 -6.11
CA THR A 6 -0.66 15.57 -6.86
C THR A 6 -0.26 14.24 -7.50
N ALA A 7 -1.23 13.44 -7.93
CA ALA A 7 -0.98 12.17 -8.62
C ALA A 7 -0.17 12.39 -9.92
N ASP A 8 -0.52 13.40 -10.71
CA ASP A 8 0.16 13.73 -11.97
C ASP A 8 1.63 14.14 -11.76
N GLU A 9 1.92 14.89 -10.69
CA GLU A 9 3.30 15.27 -10.33
C GLU A 9 4.14 14.05 -9.95
N ILE A 10 3.55 13.09 -9.25
CA ILE A 10 4.22 11.85 -8.84
C ILE A 10 4.43 10.92 -10.03
N GLU A 11 3.46 10.85 -10.95
CA GLU A 11 3.61 10.12 -12.20
C GLU A 11 4.76 10.70 -13.05
N ALA A 12 4.87 12.03 -13.12
CA ALA A 12 5.96 12.70 -13.82
C ALA A 12 7.34 12.41 -13.18
N LEU A 13 7.40 12.33 -11.85
CA LEU A 13 8.61 11.88 -11.14
C LEU A 13 8.96 10.43 -11.49
N GLY A 14 7.97 9.53 -11.51
CA GLY A 14 8.19 8.11 -11.84
C GLY A 14 8.66 7.88 -13.28
N ALA A 15 8.34 8.79 -14.20
CA ALA A 15 8.82 8.75 -15.58
C ALA A 15 10.22 9.36 -15.78
N ASN A 16 10.75 10.09 -14.79
CA ASN A 16 12.04 10.76 -14.89
C ASN A 16 13.18 9.83 -14.43
N VAL A 17 14.10 9.54 -15.35
CA VAL A 17 15.25 8.64 -15.09
C VAL A 17 16.25 9.19 -14.07
N ASP A 18 16.24 10.51 -13.83
CA ASP A 18 17.11 11.16 -12.86
C ASP A 18 16.50 11.20 -11.44
N THR A 19 15.22 10.85 -11.29
CA THR A 19 14.56 10.82 -9.98
C THR A 19 15.07 9.65 -9.16
N SER A 20 15.44 9.91 -7.91
CA SER A 20 15.90 8.86 -6.99
C SER A 20 14.72 8.04 -6.46
N ILE A 21 15.00 6.79 -6.08
CA ILE A 21 14.02 5.91 -5.44
C ILE A 21 13.50 6.54 -4.14
N GLU A 22 14.39 7.11 -3.32
CA GLU A 22 14.03 7.80 -2.07
C GLU A 22 13.06 8.99 -2.31
N GLU A 23 13.25 9.72 -3.41
CA GLU A 23 12.33 10.81 -3.77
C GLU A 23 10.94 10.27 -4.14
N LEU A 24 10.87 9.15 -4.87
CA LEU A 24 9.60 8.48 -5.19
C LEU A 24 8.92 7.93 -3.94
N GLU A 25 9.65 7.25 -3.07
CA GLU A 25 9.16 6.71 -1.80
C GLU A 25 8.57 7.82 -0.92
N THR A 26 9.30 8.94 -0.79
CA THR A 26 8.84 10.12 -0.05
C THR A 26 7.57 10.70 -0.67
N ALA A 27 7.53 10.83 -2.01
CA ALA A 27 6.37 11.39 -2.71
C ALA A 27 5.12 10.51 -2.56
N LEU A 28 5.28 9.18 -2.64
CA LEU A 28 4.20 8.22 -2.43
C LEU A 28 3.72 8.22 -0.97
N LEU A 29 4.64 8.30 0.00
CA LEU A 29 4.32 8.43 1.42
C LEU A 29 3.47 9.67 1.69
N GLU A 30 3.92 10.84 1.22
CA GLU A 30 3.19 12.11 1.37
C GLU A 30 1.82 12.09 0.67
N TYR A 31 1.70 11.37 -0.44
CA TYR A 31 0.45 11.23 -1.16
C TYR A 31 -0.55 10.32 -0.44
N PHE A 32 -0.12 9.15 0.05
CA PHE A 32 -1.01 8.16 0.64
C PHE A 32 -1.29 8.39 2.13
N ALA A 33 -0.36 8.94 2.91
CA ALA A 33 -0.55 9.13 4.34
C ALA A 33 -1.84 9.91 4.71
N PRO A 34 -2.24 10.98 4.01
CA PRO A 34 -3.50 11.69 4.30
C PRO A 34 -4.77 10.91 3.93
N LYS A 35 -4.65 9.80 3.18
CA LYS A 35 -5.76 8.94 2.75
C LYS A 35 -6.00 7.78 3.71
N MET A 36 -5.15 7.60 4.72
CA MET A 36 -5.29 6.51 5.67
C MET A 36 -6.59 6.66 6.49
N PRO A 37 -7.39 5.59 6.62
CA PRO A 37 -8.53 5.58 7.53
C PRO A 37 -8.13 5.87 8.98
N ALA A 38 -9.12 6.28 9.78
CA ALA A 38 -8.89 6.54 11.21
C ALA A 38 -8.34 5.29 11.92
N GLY A 39 -7.25 5.47 12.68
CA GLY A 39 -6.58 4.39 13.41
C GLY A 39 -5.49 3.66 12.61
N ILE A 40 -5.34 3.97 11.33
CA ILE A 40 -4.28 3.44 10.46
C ILE A 40 -3.26 4.54 10.18
N ALA A 41 -1.98 4.24 10.32
CA ALA A 41 -0.88 5.11 9.94
C ALA A 41 -0.01 4.44 8.88
N LEU A 42 0.43 5.21 7.89
CA LEU A 42 1.45 4.81 6.91
C LEU A 42 2.79 5.34 7.39
N ASP A 43 3.67 4.43 7.83
CA ASP A 43 4.95 4.75 8.44
C ASP A 43 6.09 4.78 7.42
N GLY A 44 5.93 4.09 6.28
CA GLY A 44 6.90 4.12 5.20
C GLY A 44 6.44 3.42 3.93
N VAL A 45 7.15 3.72 2.85
CA VAL A 45 6.99 3.14 1.51
C VAL A 45 8.39 2.74 1.03
N GLU A 46 8.55 1.52 0.51
CA GLU A 46 9.83 1.03 -0.01
C GLU A 46 9.65 0.36 -1.36
N MET A 47 10.56 0.61 -2.30
CA MET A 47 10.54 -0.04 -3.60
C MET A 47 10.96 -1.52 -3.50
N GLU A 48 10.10 -2.42 -3.95
CA GLU A 48 10.38 -3.86 -3.98
C GLU A 48 10.88 -4.30 -5.36
N LEU A 49 10.20 -3.84 -6.41
CA LEU A 49 10.47 -4.14 -7.82
C LEU A 49 10.22 -2.88 -8.66
N ALA A 50 10.60 -2.91 -9.94
CA ALA A 50 10.41 -1.77 -10.83
C ALA A 50 8.95 -1.26 -10.81
N HIS A 51 8.74 -0.06 -10.26
CA HIS A 51 7.45 0.61 -10.07
C HIS A 51 6.47 -0.05 -9.08
N SER A 52 6.93 -1.00 -8.27
CA SER A 52 6.15 -1.64 -7.21
C SER A 52 6.75 -1.34 -5.85
N PHE A 53 5.90 -0.90 -4.93
CA PHE A 53 6.29 -0.48 -3.59
C PHE A 53 5.50 -1.25 -2.54
N GLY A 54 6.19 -1.70 -1.49
CA GLY A 54 5.61 -2.18 -0.26
C GLY A 54 5.43 -1.03 0.73
N THR A 55 4.68 -1.29 1.80
CA THR A 55 4.43 -0.30 2.85
C THR A 55 4.60 -0.89 4.24
N TRP A 56 4.98 -0.04 5.19
CA TRP A 56 4.83 -0.33 6.61
C TRP A 56 3.68 0.49 7.18
N THR A 57 2.75 -0.19 7.82
CA THR A 57 1.56 0.44 8.39
C THR A 57 1.36 0.01 9.83
N THR A 58 1.00 0.96 10.68
CA THR A 58 0.52 0.69 12.04
C THR A 58 -1.00 0.70 12.05
N GLY A 59 -1.62 -0.29 12.72
CA GLY A 59 -3.08 -0.38 12.90
C GLY A 59 -3.83 -1.12 11.79
N LEU A 60 -3.17 -1.53 10.70
CA LEU A 60 -3.75 -2.36 9.64
C LEU A 60 -3.69 -3.85 10.05
N THR A 61 -4.59 -4.26 10.95
CA THR A 61 -4.51 -5.58 11.62
C THR A 61 -5.67 -6.52 11.32
N THR A 62 -6.77 -6.00 10.78
CA THR A 62 -7.97 -6.79 10.50
C THR A 62 -8.40 -6.65 9.04
N VAL A 63 -9.23 -7.59 8.59
CA VAL A 63 -9.89 -7.48 7.28
C VAL A 63 -10.72 -6.20 7.16
N GLY A 64 -11.38 -5.77 8.25
CA GLY A 64 -12.17 -4.54 8.24
C GLY A 64 -11.32 -3.28 8.03
N ASP A 65 -10.10 -3.26 8.59
CA ASP A 65 -9.13 -2.18 8.37
C ASP A 65 -8.72 -2.13 6.88
N LEU A 66 -8.50 -3.30 6.27
CA LEU A 66 -8.17 -3.42 4.86
C LEU A 66 -9.33 -3.01 3.95
N GLU A 67 -10.57 -3.34 4.32
CA GLU A 67 -11.79 -2.90 3.62
C GLU A 67 -11.93 -1.37 3.66
N ALA A 68 -11.76 -0.75 4.84
CA ALA A 68 -11.79 0.70 4.98
C ALA A 68 -10.68 1.39 4.16
N LEU A 69 -9.49 0.79 4.10
CA LEU A 69 -8.38 1.30 3.30
C LEU A 69 -8.66 1.16 1.80
N ALA A 70 -9.17 0.01 1.36
CA ALA A 70 -9.54 -0.21 -0.04
C ALA A 70 -10.60 0.80 -0.50
N ASP A 71 -11.62 1.05 0.32
CA ASP A 71 -12.63 2.08 0.08
C ASP A 71 -12.02 3.49 -0.02
N ALA A 72 -11.13 3.85 0.91
CA ALA A 72 -10.46 5.16 0.92
C ALA A 72 -9.56 5.38 -0.31
N LEU A 73 -8.98 4.31 -0.83
CA LEU A 73 -8.13 4.31 -2.03
C LEU A 73 -8.92 4.09 -3.33
N GLY A 74 -10.21 3.75 -3.26
CA GLY A 74 -11.05 3.47 -4.42
C GLY A 74 -10.60 2.23 -5.20
N THR A 75 -10.22 1.17 -4.49
CA THR A 75 -9.64 -0.06 -5.05
C THR A 75 -10.27 -1.29 -4.39
N ASP A 76 -9.87 -2.48 -4.82
CA ASP A 76 -10.37 -3.75 -4.30
C ASP A 76 -9.33 -4.43 -3.38
N ILE A 77 -9.80 -5.40 -2.60
CA ILE A 77 -8.94 -6.34 -1.88
C ILE A 77 -8.65 -7.54 -2.77
N GLY A 78 -7.40 -7.97 -2.79
CA GLY A 78 -6.97 -9.16 -3.51
C GLY A 78 -5.99 -10.00 -2.72
N ARG A 79 -5.59 -11.11 -3.34
CA ARG A 79 -4.64 -12.07 -2.78
C ARG A 79 -3.26 -11.83 -3.39
N HIS A 80 -2.24 -11.85 -2.55
CA HIS A 80 -0.84 -11.70 -2.95
C HIS A 80 0.00 -12.84 -2.36
N ALA A 81 1.04 -13.28 -3.06
CA ALA A 81 2.05 -14.15 -2.48
C ALA A 81 3.18 -13.26 -1.96
N ASP A 82 3.40 -13.27 -0.65
CA ASP A 82 4.50 -12.54 -0.02
C ASP A 82 5.87 -13.13 -0.48
N PRO A 83 6.98 -12.44 -0.19
CA PRO A 83 8.32 -12.95 -0.52
C PRO A 83 8.67 -14.31 0.12
N GLU A 84 7.98 -14.71 1.18
CA GLU A 84 8.13 -16.02 1.84
C GLU A 84 7.26 -17.12 1.19
N GLY A 85 6.44 -16.77 0.19
CA GLY A 85 5.54 -17.66 -0.52
C GLY A 85 4.20 -17.91 0.16
N LYS A 86 3.87 -17.18 1.23
CA LYS A 86 2.55 -17.25 1.89
C LYS A 86 1.55 -16.39 1.14
N THR A 87 0.32 -16.87 1.04
CA THR A 87 -0.77 -16.02 0.54
C THR A 87 -1.24 -15.08 1.63
N ILE A 88 -1.28 -13.78 1.32
CA ILE A 88 -1.79 -12.71 2.16
C ILE A 88 -2.95 -11.99 1.47
N LEU A 89 -3.70 -11.19 2.23
CA LEU A 89 -4.63 -10.22 1.66
C LEU A 89 -3.94 -8.86 1.59
N ALA A 90 -4.15 -8.18 0.47
CA ALA A 90 -3.59 -6.86 0.23
C ALA A 90 -4.58 -6.01 -0.58
N THR A 91 -4.35 -4.71 -0.53
CA THR A 91 -4.96 -3.75 -1.44
C THR A 91 -3.88 -2.90 -2.11
N TRP A 92 -4.20 -2.31 -3.25
CA TRP A 92 -3.22 -1.59 -4.06
C TRP A 92 -3.69 -0.18 -4.39
N GLY A 93 -2.93 0.80 -3.91
CA GLY A 93 -2.98 2.16 -4.40
C GLY A 93 -2.21 2.27 -5.72
N ARG A 94 -2.68 3.13 -6.63
CA ARG A 94 -1.98 3.41 -7.89
C ARG A 94 -1.81 4.91 -8.10
N VAL A 95 -0.64 5.29 -8.61
CA VAL A 95 -0.33 6.64 -9.08
C VAL A 95 0.41 6.52 -10.40
N GLY A 96 -0.31 6.75 -11.51
CA GLY A 96 0.21 6.44 -12.85
C GLY A 96 0.62 4.96 -12.97
N LEU A 97 1.89 4.72 -13.30
CA LEU A 97 2.49 3.38 -13.39
C LEU A 97 2.94 2.81 -12.04
N LEU A 98 2.99 3.62 -10.98
CA LEU A 98 3.47 3.21 -9.67
C LEU A 98 2.35 2.48 -8.91
N VAL A 99 2.68 1.31 -8.38
CA VAL A 99 1.76 0.45 -7.62
C VAL A 99 2.27 0.35 -6.18
N VAL A 100 1.41 0.66 -5.22
CA VAL A 100 1.75 0.62 -3.78
C VAL A 100 0.87 -0.41 -3.09
N ARG A 101 1.49 -1.47 -2.56
CA ARG A 101 0.82 -2.58 -1.86
C ARG A 101 0.71 -2.27 -0.38
N PHE A 102 -0.51 -2.36 0.15
CA PHE A 102 -0.81 -2.35 1.57
C PHE A 102 -1.33 -3.75 1.96
N GLU A 103 -0.73 -4.36 2.97
CA GLU A 103 -1.05 -5.72 3.38
C GLU A 103 -1.36 -5.79 4.87
N ILE A 104 -2.26 -6.72 5.23
CA ILE A 104 -2.51 -7.01 6.64
C ILE A 104 -1.49 -8.02 7.15
N TYR A 105 -0.95 -7.73 8.33
CA TYR A 105 -0.22 -8.70 9.11
C TYR A 105 -1.19 -9.49 9.99
N PHE A 106 -1.17 -10.81 9.88
CA PHE A 106 -1.90 -11.69 10.79
C PHE A 106 -0.96 -12.23 11.85
N GLU A 107 -1.37 -12.13 13.12
CA GLU A 107 -0.60 -12.70 14.23
C GLU A 107 -0.63 -14.24 14.19
N THR A 108 -1.71 -14.83 13.67
CA THR A 108 -1.87 -16.29 13.62
C THR A 108 -2.21 -16.83 12.22
N GLU A 109 -1.83 -18.09 12.00
CA GLU A 109 -2.17 -18.85 10.80
C GLU A 109 -3.69 -19.05 10.65
N GLU A 110 -4.41 -19.21 11.77
CA GLU A 110 -5.86 -19.45 11.80
C GLU A 110 -6.63 -18.21 11.32
N GLU A 111 -6.26 -17.02 11.80
CA GLU A 111 -6.85 -15.76 11.34
C GLU A 111 -6.58 -15.53 9.85
N ARG A 112 -5.35 -15.80 9.40
CA ARG A 112 -5.01 -15.70 7.98
C ARG A 112 -5.86 -16.65 7.13
N ALA A 113 -6.00 -17.91 7.54
CA ALA A 113 -6.77 -18.90 6.81
C ALA A 113 -8.26 -18.51 6.73
N ALA A 114 -8.85 -18.09 7.84
CA ALA A 114 -10.25 -17.64 7.89
C ALA A 114 -10.49 -16.41 7.01
N ALA A 115 -9.57 -15.45 7.02
CA ALA A 115 -9.65 -14.28 6.17
C ALA A 115 -9.53 -14.65 4.68
N LEU A 116 -8.59 -15.52 4.30
CA LEU A 116 -8.43 -15.97 2.91
C LEU A 116 -9.65 -16.73 2.37
N GLU A 117 -10.38 -17.45 3.22
CA GLU A 117 -11.60 -18.15 2.84
C GLU A 117 -12.74 -17.18 2.47
N ARG A 118 -12.84 -16.03 3.15
CA ARG A 118 -13.83 -14.97 2.84
C ARG A 118 -13.64 -14.35 1.45
N PHE A 119 -12.42 -14.38 0.91
CA PHE A 119 -12.05 -13.78 -0.39
C PHE A 119 -11.67 -14.84 -1.43
N ARG A 120 -12.33 -16.00 -1.40
CA ARG A 120 -12.11 -17.11 -2.33
C ARG A 120 -13.00 -17.07 -3.57
#